data_AF-A0A7V9N2C5-F1
#
_entry.id   AF-A0A7V9N2C5-F1
#
_cell.length_a   1.000
_cell.length_b   1.000
_cell.length_c   1.000
_cell.angle_alpha   90.00
_cell.angle_beta   90.00
_cell.angle_gamma   90.00
#
_symmetry.space_group_name_H-M   'P 1'
#
loop_
_entity.id
_entity.type
_entity.pdbx_description
1 polymer ?
#
loop_
_entity_poly.entity_id
_entity_poly.type
_entity_poly.pdbx_seq_one_letter_code
_entity_poly.pdbx_strand_id
1 'polypeptide(L)'
;MAGFGHGAPPDTEDDGVERPWRYRWDHLPKRSAGFAFCDRDYAQARERAEDVARLTLGDEVWKRAQRVGYVDLPSRRFPGVTYRLRIGRRIEVRCAPGVNAPWSQPFLCINPTYPLPEAEFFAHLYLYARDHEDELIRVAAPQPWDQALGRTF
;
A
#
# COMPACT_ATOMS: atom_id res chain seq x y z
N MET A 1 17.18 -14.61 39.65
CA MET A 1 16.44 -15.51 38.73
C MET A 1 14.99 -15.05 38.70
N ALA A 2 14.55 -14.45 37.60
CA ALA A 2 13.14 -14.11 37.36
C ALA A 2 12.76 -14.74 36.01
N GLY A 3 11.80 -15.67 36.05
CA GLY A 3 11.36 -16.44 34.89
C GLY A 3 10.51 -15.60 33.95
N PHE A 4 10.86 -15.65 32.66
CA PHE A 4 10.01 -15.18 31.57
C PHE A 4 8.81 -16.11 31.46
N GLY A 5 7.64 -15.66 31.92
CA GLY A 5 6.38 -16.30 31.60
C GLY A 5 6.19 -16.28 30.09
N HIS A 6 6.32 -17.45 29.46
CA HIS A 6 5.80 -17.68 28.12
C HIS A 6 4.29 -17.49 28.20
N GLY A 7 3.80 -16.33 27.75
CA GLY A 7 2.39 -16.14 27.46
C GLY A 7 2.01 -17.13 26.38
N ALA A 8 1.42 -18.26 26.79
CA ALA A 8 0.73 -19.15 25.88
C ALA A 8 -0.28 -18.31 25.09
N PRO A 9 -0.36 -18.45 23.75
CA PRO A 9 -1.28 -17.66 22.96
C PRO A 9 -2.71 -17.98 23.38
N PRO A 10 -3.53 -16.99 23.81
CA PRO A 10 -4.93 -17.23 24.05
C PRO A 10 -5.66 -17.35 22.71
N ASP A 11 -6.45 -18.42 22.63
CA ASP A 11 -7.62 -18.62 21.77
C ASP A 11 -7.37 -19.02 20.31
N THR A 12 -6.86 -20.25 20.16
CA THR A 12 -7.33 -21.16 19.11
C THR A 12 -8.78 -21.56 19.39
N GLU A 13 -9.74 -20.67 19.09
CA GLU A 13 -11.14 -21.06 18.93
C GLU A 13 -11.67 -20.66 17.54
N ASP A 14 -11.79 -21.72 16.73
CA ASP A 14 -12.83 -22.04 15.73
C ASP A 14 -13.04 -21.16 14.49
N ASP A 15 -12.42 -21.60 13.38
CA ASP A 15 -12.84 -21.49 11.96
C ASP A 15 -11.68 -21.81 10.99
N GLY A 16 -10.45 -22.00 11.49
CA GLY A 16 -9.27 -22.24 10.64
C GLY A 16 -8.85 -21.05 9.77
N VAL A 17 -9.57 -19.93 9.85
CA VAL A 17 -9.23 -18.68 9.18
C VAL A 17 -8.36 -17.86 10.10
N GLU A 18 -7.10 -17.63 9.71
CA GLU A 18 -6.23 -16.68 10.40
C GLU A 18 -6.87 -15.28 10.39
N ARG A 19 -6.95 -14.63 11.56
CA ARG A 19 -7.53 -13.27 11.74
C ARG A 19 -6.44 -12.26 12.15
N PRO A 20 -5.42 -11.99 11.31
CA PRO A 20 -4.26 -11.16 11.65
C PRO A 20 -4.60 -9.72 12.09
N TRP A 21 -5.78 -9.19 11.72
CA TRP A 21 -6.28 -7.86 12.12
C TRP A 21 -6.76 -7.77 13.58
N ARG A 22 -6.94 -8.90 14.27
CA ARG A 22 -7.23 -8.90 15.72
C ARG A 22 -5.97 -8.83 16.57
N TYR A 23 -4.81 -9.10 15.99
CA TYR A 23 -3.54 -9.00 16.69
C TYR A 23 -3.15 -7.53 16.85
N ARG A 24 -2.81 -7.17 18.08
CA ARG A 24 -2.36 -5.82 18.41
C ARG A 24 -0.86 -5.73 18.16
N TRP A 25 -0.47 -5.22 16.99
CA TRP A 25 0.92 -5.08 16.55
C TRP A 25 1.63 -3.88 17.21
N ASP A 26 1.51 -3.73 18.53
CA ASP A 26 1.90 -2.50 19.25
C ASP A 26 3.41 -2.19 19.22
N HIS A 27 4.25 -3.15 18.82
CA HIS A 27 5.72 -3.04 18.95
C HIS A 27 6.51 -3.29 17.66
N LEU A 28 5.86 -3.21 16.51
CA LEU A 28 6.59 -3.29 15.24
C LEU A 28 7.16 -1.91 14.87
N PRO A 29 8.49 -1.78 14.72
CA PRO A 29 9.06 -0.66 13.98
C PRO A 29 8.28 -0.46 12.69
N LYS A 30 8.10 0.80 12.25
CA LYS A 30 7.33 1.14 11.03
C LYS A 30 7.75 0.36 9.77
N ARG A 31 8.94 -0.24 9.81
CA ARG A 31 9.58 -1.01 8.74
C ARG A 31 9.85 -2.48 9.06
N SER A 32 9.44 -3.01 10.22
CA SER A 32 9.66 -4.42 10.49
C SER A 32 8.45 -5.23 10.88
N ALA A 33 8.33 -6.42 10.28
CA ALA A 33 7.25 -7.38 10.54
C ALA A 33 7.47 -8.21 11.83
N GLY A 34 8.50 -7.91 12.61
CA GLY A 34 8.82 -8.59 13.87
C GLY A 34 10.32 -8.67 14.13
N PHE A 35 10.70 -9.02 15.36
CA PHE A 35 12.10 -9.27 15.73
C PHE A 35 12.69 -10.49 15.01
N ALA A 36 11.84 -11.48 14.68
CA ALA A 36 12.25 -12.70 13.98
C ALA A 36 12.31 -12.54 12.45
N PHE A 37 11.85 -11.40 11.91
CA PHE A 37 11.79 -11.19 10.46
C PHE A 37 13.15 -10.72 9.95
N CYS A 38 13.76 -11.53 9.08
CA CYS A 38 15.11 -11.28 8.57
C CYS A 38 15.10 -10.85 7.10
N ASP A 39 16.27 -10.50 6.57
CA ASP A 39 16.43 -10.06 5.18
C ASP A 39 15.93 -11.10 4.16
N ARG A 40 16.06 -12.39 4.48
CA ARG A 40 15.54 -13.48 3.65
C ARG A 40 14.01 -13.45 3.57
N ASP A 41 13.34 -13.18 4.69
CA ASP A 41 11.88 -13.11 4.74
C ASP A 41 11.38 -11.89 3.97
N TYR A 42 12.09 -10.74 4.07
CA TYR A 42 11.79 -9.58 3.24
C TYR A 42 11.97 -9.84 1.75
N ALA A 43 13.04 -10.54 1.36
CA ALA A 43 13.26 -10.90 -0.04
C ALA A 43 12.14 -11.80 -0.57
N GLN A 44 11.76 -12.83 0.20
CA GLN A 44 10.65 -13.72 -0.17
C GLN A 44 9.31 -12.98 -0.22
N ALA A 45 9.06 -12.05 0.71
CA ALA A 45 7.84 -11.24 0.72
C ALA A 45 7.78 -10.32 -0.51
N ARG A 46 8.90 -9.71 -0.93
CA ARG A 46 8.96 -8.89 -2.14
C ARG A 46 8.71 -9.70 -3.40
N GLU A 47 9.31 -10.89 -3.52
CA GLU A 47 9.08 -11.79 -4.66
C GLU A 47 7.59 -12.16 -4.78
N ARG A 48 6.97 -12.60 -3.67
CA ARG A 48 5.53 -12.90 -3.64
C ARG A 48 4.67 -11.68 -3.97
N ALA A 49 5.07 -10.50 -3.52
CA ALA A 49 4.35 -9.27 -3.77
C ALA A 49 4.37 -8.86 -5.25
N GLU A 50 5.46 -9.12 -5.97
CA GLU A 50 5.50 -8.92 -7.42
C GLU A 50 4.52 -9.85 -8.14
N ASP A 51 4.38 -11.10 -7.70
CA ASP A 51 3.37 -12.02 -8.22
C ASP A 51 1.95 -11.55 -7.92
N VAL A 52 1.68 -11.14 -6.68
CA VAL A 52 0.37 -10.57 -6.30
C VAL A 52 0.06 -9.35 -7.15
N ALA A 53 1.02 -8.44 -7.33
CA ALA A 53 0.85 -7.24 -8.14
C ALA A 53 0.57 -7.59 -9.61
N ARG A 54 1.34 -8.51 -10.20
CA ARG A 54 1.15 -8.97 -11.57
C ARG A 54 -0.22 -9.60 -11.78
N LEU A 55 -0.66 -10.49 -10.87
CA LEU A 55 -1.98 -11.12 -10.93
C LEU A 55 -3.11 -10.09 -10.77
N THR A 56 -2.91 -9.08 -9.92
CA THR A 56 -3.92 -8.04 -9.64
C THR A 56 -4.08 -7.05 -10.79
N LEU A 57 -2.96 -6.59 -11.36
CA LEU A 57 -2.96 -5.59 -12.44
C LEU A 57 -3.22 -6.21 -13.82
N GLY A 58 -2.87 -7.48 -13.98
CA GLY A 58 -2.72 -8.13 -15.28
C GLY A 58 -1.35 -7.84 -15.92
N ASP A 59 -0.88 -8.77 -16.74
CA ASP A 59 0.49 -8.77 -17.26
C ASP A 59 0.83 -7.50 -18.06
N GLU A 60 -0.11 -6.96 -18.84
CA GLU A 60 0.15 -5.79 -19.68
C GLU A 60 0.36 -4.52 -18.86
N VAL A 61 -0.49 -4.28 -17.86
CA VAL A 61 -0.37 -3.11 -16.98
C VAL A 61 0.88 -3.25 -16.12
N TRP A 62 1.14 -4.46 -15.59
CA TRP A 62 2.34 -4.72 -14.79
C TRP A 62 3.63 -4.52 -15.59
N LYS A 63 3.76 -5.10 -16.78
CA LYS A 63 4.93 -4.90 -17.66
C LYS A 63 5.12 -3.43 -18.03
N ARG A 64 4.03 -2.71 -18.30
CA ARG A 64 4.10 -1.27 -18.57
C ARG A 64 4.61 -0.52 -17.35
N ALA A 65 4.05 -0.78 -16.17
CA ALA A 65 4.47 -0.17 -14.91
C ALA A 65 5.96 -0.41 -14.64
N GLN A 66 6.45 -1.63 -14.83
CA GLN A 66 7.86 -1.97 -14.69
C GLN A 66 8.74 -1.22 -15.70
N ARG A 67 8.28 -1.04 -16.94
CA ARG A 67 9.04 -0.37 -18.00
C ARG A 67 9.14 1.15 -17.81
N VAL A 68 8.04 1.82 -17.47
CA VAL A 68 7.99 3.29 -17.40
C VAL A 68 8.03 3.84 -15.96
N GLY A 69 7.91 2.97 -14.97
CA GLY A 69 7.98 3.29 -13.54
C GLY A 69 6.66 3.79 -12.93
N TYR A 70 5.57 3.87 -13.69
CA TYR A 70 4.28 4.37 -13.20
C TYR A 70 3.07 3.85 -13.98
N VAL A 71 1.88 4.02 -13.39
CA VAL A 71 0.58 3.86 -14.03
C VAL A 71 -0.22 5.14 -13.83
N ASP A 72 -0.76 5.69 -14.92
CA ASP A 72 -1.66 6.84 -14.89
C ASP A 72 -3.11 6.35 -14.99
N LEU A 73 -3.95 6.74 -14.03
CA LEU A 73 -5.37 6.42 -13.97
C LEU A 73 -6.20 7.70 -14.00
N PRO A 74 -7.04 7.92 -15.02
CA PRO A 74 -7.94 9.07 -15.04
C PRO A 74 -8.97 8.95 -13.91
N SER A 75 -9.22 10.07 -13.23
CA SER A 75 -10.28 10.19 -12.25
C SER A 75 -11.64 10.07 -12.93
N ARG A 76 -12.55 9.26 -12.35
CA ARG A 76 -13.95 9.18 -12.81
C ARG A 76 -14.79 10.26 -12.14
N ARG A 77 -14.38 10.71 -10.94
CA ARG A 77 -15.09 11.74 -10.16
C ARG A 77 -14.78 13.17 -10.59
N PHE A 78 -13.53 13.45 -10.97
CA PHE A 78 -13.02 14.78 -11.28
C PHE A 78 -12.48 14.81 -12.72
N PRO A 79 -13.29 15.25 -13.70
CA PRO A 79 -12.86 15.33 -15.09
C PRO A 79 -11.56 16.12 -15.26
N GLY A 80 -10.60 15.54 -15.98
CA GLY A 80 -9.28 16.14 -16.23
C GLY A 80 -8.26 15.96 -15.10
N VAL A 81 -8.60 15.23 -14.04
CA VAL A 81 -7.64 14.78 -13.01
C VAL A 81 -7.14 13.37 -13.36
N THR A 82 -5.86 13.11 -13.11
CA THR A 82 -5.21 11.80 -13.27
C THR A 82 -4.38 11.47 -12.05
N TYR A 83 -4.57 10.28 -11.51
CA TYR A 83 -3.74 9.71 -10.46
C TYR A 83 -2.56 8.98 -11.09
N ARG A 84 -1.34 9.45 -10.80
CA ARG A 84 -0.10 8.76 -11.14
C ARG A 84 0.36 7.94 -9.95
N LEU A 85 0.33 6.62 -10.14
CA LEU A 85 0.76 5.63 -9.17
C LEU A 85 2.19 5.19 -9.49
N ARG A 86 3.03 5.09 -8.46
CA ARG A 86 4.41 4.62 -8.51
C ARG A 86 4.64 3.66 -7.35
N ILE A 87 5.43 2.62 -7.56
CA ILE A 87 5.72 1.62 -6.53
C ILE A 87 6.42 2.29 -5.34
N GLY A 88 5.88 2.10 -4.12
CA GLY A 88 6.44 2.64 -2.88
C GLY A 88 6.32 4.16 -2.69
N ARG A 89 5.59 4.88 -3.55
CA ARG A 89 5.49 6.35 -3.52
C ARG A 89 4.07 6.84 -3.26
N ARG A 90 3.97 8.13 -2.90
CA ARG A 90 2.69 8.83 -2.85
C ARG A 90 2.04 8.90 -4.23
N ILE A 91 0.72 8.96 -4.23
CA ILE A 91 -0.06 9.18 -5.44
C ILE A 91 0.17 10.62 -5.87
N GLU A 92 0.61 10.85 -7.10
CA GLU A 92 0.70 12.19 -7.67
C GLU A 92 -0.60 12.52 -8.38
N VAL A 93 -1.16 13.70 -8.10
CA VAL A 93 -2.37 14.21 -8.73
C VAL A 93 -1.96 15.14 -9.85
N ARG A 94 -2.23 14.73 -11.09
CA ARG A 94 -1.97 15.53 -12.29
C ARG A 94 -3.27 16.11 -12.81
N CYS A 95 -3.27 17.39 -13.16
CA CYS A 95 -4.42 18.06 -13.73
C CYS A 95 -4.13 18.46 -15.18
N ALA A 96 -5.14 18.32 -16.04
CA ALA A 96 -5.11 18.89 -17.38
C ALA A 96 -5.03 20.44 -17.30
N PRO A 97 -4.54 21.13 -18.35
CA PRO A 97 -4.51 22.58 -18.37
C PRO A 97 -5.89 23.20 -18.08
N GLY A 98 -5.94 24.13 -17.14
CA GLY A 98 -7.18 24.82 -16.74
C GLY A 98 -8.08 24.04 -15.75
N VAL A 99 -7.70 22.84 -15.34
CA VAL A 99 -8.42 22.05 -14.33
C VAL A 99 -7.82 22.29 -12.95
N ASN A 100 -8.68 22.61 -11.98
CA ASN A 100 -8.28 22.72 -10.57
C ASN A 100 -8.37 21.37 -9.88
N ALA A 101 -7.30 20.98 -9.19
CA ALA A 101 -7.32 19.80 -8.33
C ALA A 101 -8.33 20.00 -7.18
N PRO A 102 -9.05 18.94 -6.76
CA PRO A 102 -9.94 19.03 -5.61
C PRO A 102 -9.17 19.09 -4.27
N TRP A 103 -7.86 18.82 -4.30
CA TRP A 103 -6.96 18.97 -3.15
C TRP A 103 -6.05 20.18 -3.31
N SER A 104 -5.69 20.80 -2.20
CA SER A 104 -4.76 21.94 -2.16
C SER A 104 -3.30 21.55 -2.41
N GLN A 105 -2.99 20.25 -2.46
CA GLN A 105 -1.63 19.74 -2.60
C GLN A 105 -1.56 18.66 -3.70
N PRO A 106 -0.43 18.54 -4.41
CA PRO A 106 -0.33 17.69 -5.61
C PRO A 106 -0.05 16.21 -5.31
N PHE A 107 0.13 15.82 -4.03
CA PHE A 107 0.34 14.42 -3.66
C PHE A 107 -0.69 13.96 -2.65
N LEU A 108 -1.13 12.70 -2.77
CA LEU A 108 -2.00 12.03 -1.81
C LEU A 108 -1.23 10.90 -1.13
N CYS A 109 -1.32 10.88 0.19
CA CYS A 109 -0.72 9.87 1.04
C CYS A 109 -1.81 8.95 1.59
N ILE A 110 -1.68 7.66 1.29
CA ILE A 110 -2.43 6.58 1.93
C ILE A 110 -1.38 5.60 2.44
N ASN A 111 -1.40 5.29 3.73
CA ASN A 111 -0.50 4.30 4.31
C ASN A 111 -1.32 3.05 4.67
N PRO A 112 -0.78 1.84 4.46
CA PRO A 112 -1.42 0.64 4.94
C PRO A 112 -1.44 0.61 6.47
N THR A 113 -2.42 -0.10 7.03
CA THR A 113 -2.55 -0.26 8.48
C THR A 113 -1.38 -1.05 9.07
N TYR A 114 -0.84 -2.01 8.32
CA TYR A 114 0.30 -2.85 8.67
C TYR A 114 1.41 -2.75 7.60
N PRO A 115 2.67 -3.12 7.90
CA PRO A 115 3.75 -3.12 6.92
C PRO A 115 3.42 -4.03 5.74
N LEU A 116 3.54 -3.50 4.51
CA LEU A 116 3.31 -4.26 3.28
C LEU A 116 4.48 -4.10 2.29
N PRO A 117 4.79 -5.12 1.48
CA PRO A 117 5.70 -4.95 0.36
C PRO A 117 5.20 -3.83 -0.58
N GLU A 118 6.12 -3.02 -1.11
CA GLU A 118 5.76 -1.89 -1.96
C GLU A 118 4.95 -2.27 -3.21
N ALA A 119 5.28 -3.40 -3.86
CA ALA A 119 4.61 -3.88 -5.05
C ALA A 119 3.15 -4.31 -4.77
N GLU A 120 2.93 -5.01 -3.66
CA GLU A 120 1.58 -5.41 -3.24
C GLU A 120 0.73 -4.19 -2.88
N PHE A 121 1.29 -3.25 -2.11
CA PHE A 121 0.55 -2.05 -1.77
C PHE A 121 0.26 -1.16 -3.00
N PHE A 122 1.18 -1.10 -3.96
CA PHE A 122 0.94 -0.45 -5.25
C PHE A 122 -0.24 -1.08 -5.99
N ALA A 123 -0.40 -2.40 -5.94
CA ALA A 123 -1.53 -3.09 -6.54
C ALA A 123 -2.86 -2.76 -5.84
N HIS A 124 -2.84 -2.64 -4.52
CA HIS A 124 -4.00 -2.14 -3.78
C HIS A 124 -4.37 -0.72 -4.22
N LEU A 125 -3.41 0.21 -4.25
CA LEU A 125 -3.66 1.59 -4.72
C LEU A 125 -4.24 1.63 -6.14
N TYR A 126 -3.77 0.75 -7.03
CA TYR A 126 -4.32 0.61 -8.37
C TYR A 126 -5.80 0.21 -8.35
N LEU A 127 -6.19 -0.80 -7.58
CA LEU A 127 -7.59 -1.20 -7.45
C LEU A 127 -8.46 -0.11 -6.83
N TYR A 128 -7.97 0.58 -5.79
CA TYR A 128 -8.72 1.67 -5.17
C TYR A 128 -8.91 2.84 -6.12
N ALA A 129 -7.87 3.29 -6.82
CA ALA A 129 -7.98 4.37 -7.79
C ALA A 129 -8.84 3.98 -9.00
N ARG A 130 -8.79 2.72 -9.43
CA ARG A 130 -9.59 2.22 -10.54
C ARG A 130 -11.06 2.07 -10.15
N ASP A 131 -11.37 1.36 -9.07
CA ASP A 131 -12.71 0.83 -8.81
C ASP A 131 -13.39 1.43 -7.56
N HIS A 132 -12.62 2.01 -6.64
CA HIS A 132 -13.12 2.54 -5.36
C HIS A 132 -12.63 3.97 -5.12
N GLU A 133 -12.73 4.82 -6.15
CA GLU A 133 -12.19 6.17 -6.13
C GLU A 133 -12.72 7.01 -4.96
N ASP A 134 -14.00 6.89 -4.63
CA ASP A 134 -14.61 7.63 -3.50
C ASP A 134 -13.93 7.31 -2.17
N GLU A 135 -13.52 6.06 -1.98
CA GLU A 135 -12.80 5.62 -0.78
C GLU A 135 -11.38 6.18 -0.76
N LEU A 136 -10.69 6.19 -1.90
CA LEU A 136 -9.39 6.86 -2.06
C LEU A 136 -9.50 8.34 -1.67
N ILE A 137 -10.51 9.06 -2.18
CA ILE A 137 -10.75 10.48 -1.86
C ILE A 137 -10.98 10.67 -0.37
N ARG A 138 -11.75 9.78 0.26
CA ARG A 138 -12.13 9.86 1.67
C ARG A 138 -10.93 9.69 2.61
N VAL A 139 -10.01 8.78 2.30
CA VAL A 139 -8.91 8.42 3.21
C VAL A 139 -7.58 9.07 2.88
N ALA A 140 -7.42 9.60 1.67
CA ALA A 140 -6.20 10.27 1.22
C ALA A 140 -5.90 11.53 2.05
N ALA A 141 -4.68 11.61 2.57
CA ALA A 141 -4.16 12.83 3.17
C ALA A 141 -3.36 13.64 2.11
N PRO A 142 -3.75 14.88 1.77
CA PRO A 142 -2.97 15.72 0.86
C PRO A 142 -1.60 16.08 1.43
N GLN A 143 -0.58 16.09 0.58
CA GLN A 143 0.81 16.32 0.96
C GLN A 143 1.55 17.20 -0.07
N PRO A 144 2.39 18.14 0.38
CA PRO A 144 3.09 19.10 -0.48
C PRO A 144 4.20 18.53 -1.37
N TRP A 145 4.75 17.36 -1.04
CA TRP A 145 5.85 16.74 -1.81
C TRP A 145 5.71 15.22 -1.89
N ASP A 146 6.40 14.63 -2.86
CA ASP A 146 6.53 13.18 -2.99
C ASP A 146 7.46 12.61 -1.91
N GLN A 147 7.11 11.43 -1.40
CA GLN A 147 7.89 10.71 -0.39
C GLN A 147 7.66 9.20 -0.52
N ALA A 148 8.63 8.42 -0.06
CA ALA A 148 8.42 6.99 0.18
C ALA A 148 7.31 6.78 1.23
N LEU A 149 6.53 5.73 1.05
CA LEU A 149 5.45 5.40 1.98
C LEU A 149 6.02 4.84 3.30
N GLY A 150 5.43 5.26 4.43
CA GLY A 150 6.04 5.08 5.75
C GLY A 150 5.87 3.68 6.35
N ARG A 151 5.03 2.85 5.73
CA ARG A 151 4.69 1.47 6.15
C ARG A 151 4.77 0.49 4.98
N THR A 152 5.69 0.77 4.05
CA THR A 152 6.04 -0.16 3.00
C THR A 152 7.51 -0.53 3.09
N PHE A 153 7.88 -1.68 2.53
CA PHE A 153 9.25 -2.19 2.49
C PHE A 153 9.58 -2.88 1.18
#